data_AF-A0A4P8QCL3-F1
#
_entry.id   AF-A0A4P8QCL3-F1
#
_cell.length_a   1.000
_cell.length_b   1.000
_cell.length_c   1.000
_cell.angle_alpha   90.00
_cell.angle_beta   90.00
_cell.angle_gamma   90.00
#
_symmetry.space_group_name_H-M   'P 1'
#
loop_
_entity.id
_entity.type
_entity.pdbx_description
1 polymer ?
#
loop_
_entity_poly.entity_id
_entity_poly.type
_entity_poly.pdbx_seq_one_letter_code
_entity_poly.pdbx_strand_id
1 'polypeptide(L)'
;MSNVIFGRLIAFADALGVPINDPTTTRFLARHSDEDADLMAKAKVTFYDVTRKIRLFRLVHNECVYFCVFGLPKLEELPTGLDEHPLTPGILQSCIVEGDIQPRRTVSGYDIKDAIEIVPLNDEGRYVGHDFAPVAALFPPAAVFKASTNEDFHSSNLRVISALIAQSYEDGPLELGEQNIRSLVGIIEGGSPHIPFENLLQGMLSIYWSSLFLELYRCIEQLYAAPRIIKLCEHWPSKLPIHDLARQIEKSLGWRPKEDEALAGLLAECDTSTVEAACSAFNVLEADEDQKSTPSERLAKTIYKLRNSIVHFRPATKVEKKGDAEWRVITDAMINLVDELYAKHGERFFPPLAA
;
A
#
# COMPACT_ATOMS: atom_id res chain seq x y z
N MET A 1 -27.42 10.39 1.17
CA MET A 1 -26.50 9.37 1.73
C MET A 1 -27.22 8.45 2.72
N SER A 2 -27.89 8.99 3.74
CA SER A 2 -28.63 8.18 4.73
C SER A 2 -29.56 7.11 4.14
N ASN A 3 -30.40 7.46 3.14
CA ASN A 3 -31.31 6.49 2.51
C ASN A 3 -30.59 5.28 1.88
N VAL A 4 -29.33 5.46 1.42
CA VAL A 4 -28.54 4.37 0.83
C VAL A 4 -28.14 3.36 1.91
N ILE A 5 -27.72 3.84 3.08
CA ILE A 5 -27.27 2.99 4.19
C ILE A 5 -28.43 2.16 4.74
N PHE A 6 -29.54 2.82 5.08
CA PHE A 6 -30.71 2.12 5.60
C PHE A 6 -31.36 1.24 4.53
N GLY A 7 -31.39 1.67 3.26
CA GLY A 7 -31.81 0.84 2.15
C GLY A 7 -30.98 -0.44 2.03
N ARG A 8 -29.65 -0.35 2.18
CA ARG A 8 -28.76 -1.52 2.21
C ARG A 8 -29.04 -2.44 3.39
N LEU A 9 -29.20 -1.89 4.58
CA LEU A 9 -29.51 -2.68 5.78
C LEU A 9 -30.85 -3.41 5.65
N ILE A 10 -31.88 -2.72 5.15
CA ILE A 10 -33.20 -3.31 4.89
C ILE A 10 -33.10 -4.44 3.86
N ALA A 11 -32.42 -4.21 2.73
CA ALA A 11 -32.22 -5.23 1.71
C ALA A 11 -31.43 -6.44 2.23
N PHE A 12 -30.42 -6.20 3.07
CA PHE A 12 -29.62 -7.26 3.69
C PHE A 12 -30.42 -8.08 4.70
N ALA A 13 -31.24 -7.43 5.54
CA ALA A 13 -32.11 -8.12 6.49
C ALA A 13 -33.19 -8.96 5.79
N ASP A 14 -33.78 -8.43 4.72
CA ASP A 14 -34.74 -9.14 3.86
C ASP A 14 -34.10 -10.38 3.21
N ALA A 15 -32.88 -10.26 2.69
CA ALA A 15 -32.13 -11.40 2.14
C ALA A 15 -31.81 -12.49 3.17
N LEU A 16 -31.79 -12.14 4.47
CA LEU A 16 -31.64 -13.08 5.58
C LEU A 16 -32.98 -13.63 6.12
N GLY A 17 -34.11 -13.28 5.49
CA GLY A 17 -35.45 -13.73 5.89
C GLY A 17 -36.04 -13.00 7.09
N VAL A 18 -35.48 -11.83 7.46
CA VAL A 18 -35.95 -11.01 8.58
C VAL A 18 -36.30 -9.60 8.05
N PRO A 19 -37.44 -9.44 7.36
CA PRO A 19 -37.82 -8.15 6.80
C PRO A 19 -38.05 -7.10 7.91
N ILE A 20 -37.64 -5.87 7.63
CA ILE A 20 -37.86 -4.71 8.50
C ILE A 20 -39.29 -4.20 8.28
N ASN A 21 -40.02 -3.94 9.37
CA ASN A 21 -41.35 -3.35 9.29
C ASN A 21 -41.26 -1.91 8.74
N ASP A 22 -42.24 -1.54 7.91
CA ASP A 22 -42.30 -0.23 7.24
C ASP A 22 -40.97 0.16 6.55
N PRO A 23 -40.52 -0.60 5.54
CA PRO A 23 -39.23 -0.38 4.89
C PRO A 23 -39.16 0.95 4.13
N THR A 24 -40.31 1.55 3.82
CA THR A 24 -40.41 2.84 3.13
C THR A 24 -40.25 4.04 4.06
N THR A 25 -40.26 3.84 5.38
CA THR A 25 -40.06 4.92 6.35
C THR A 25 -38.66 5.51 6.20
N THR A 26 -38.58 6.83 6.06
CA THR A 26 -37.31 7.56 5.98
C THR A 26 -36.51 7.35 7.25
N ARG A 27 -35.28 6.85 7.11
CA ARG A 27 -34.36 6.62 8.23
C ARG A 27 -33.05 7.36 8.01
N PHE A 28 -32.54 7.99 9.06
CA PHE A 28 -31.23 8.66 9.05
C PHE A 28 -30.50 8.49 10.39
N LEU A 29 -29.17 8.65 10.37
CA LEU A 29 -28.37 8.71 11.59
C LEU A 29 -28.54 10.07 12.25
N ALA A 30 -28.64 10.08 13.57
CA ALA A 30 -28.66 11.29 14.36
C ALA A 30 -27.43 12.16 14.03
N ARG A 31 -27.66 13.48 13.93
CA ARG A 31 -26.62 14.42 13.55
C ARG A 31 -25.56 14.52 14.65
N HIS A 32 -24.29 14.38 14.28
CA HIS A 32 -23.19 14.52 15.23
C HIS A 32 -22.81 15.98 15.49
N SER A 33 -22.55 16.75 14.42
CA SER A 33 -22.33 18.20 14.49
C SER A 33 -22.69 18.89 13.17
N ASP A 34 -22.63 20.22 13.15
CA ASP A 34 -22.79 20.97 11.90
C ASP A 34 -21.62 20.70 10.94
N GLU A 35 -20.40 20.62 11.47
CA GLU A 35 -19.18 20.33 10.71
C GLU A 35 -19.18 18.93 10.12
N ASP A 36 -19.62 17.91 10.86
CA ASP A 36 -19.70 16.53 10.37
C ASP A 36 -20.74 16.40 9.25
N ALA A 37 -21.87 17.10 9.36
CA ALA A 37 -22.87 17.15 8.31
C ALA A 37 -22.37 17.87 7.05
N ASP A 38 -21.57 18.94 7.21
CA ASP A 38 -20.94 19.65 6.10
C ASP A 38 -19.89 18.78 5.41
N LEU A 39 -19.05 18.08 6.19
CA LEU A 39 -18.09 17.10 5.69
C LEU A 39 -18.79 16.01 4.88
N MET A 40 -19.85 15.41 5.42
CA MET A 40 -20.63 14.41 4.71
C MET A 40 -21.16 14.93 3.37
N ALA A 41 -21.61 16.19 3.32
CA ALA A 41 -22.22 16.77 2.11
C ALA A 41 -21.19 17.18 1.05
N LYS A 42 -20.00 17.63 1.46
CA LYS A 42 -19.05 18.33 0.57
C LYS A 42 -17.67 17.68 0.44
N ALA A 43 -17.32 16.71 1.28
CA ALA A 43 -16.01 16.08 1.22
C ALA A 43 -15.77 15.42 -0.14
N LYS A 44 -14.58 15.64 -0.70
CA LYS A 44 -14.11 14.87 -1.84
C LYS A 44 -13.59 13.53 -1.33
N VAL A 45 -14.23 12.45 -1.74
CA VAL A 45 -13.85 11.08 -1.33
C VAL A 45 -13.17 10.39 -2.50
N THR A 46 -12.05 9.72 -2.21
CA THR A 46 -11.39 8.76 -3.10
C THR A 46 -11.08 7.52 -2.29
N PHE A 47 -10.94 6.35 -2.93
CA PHE A 47 -10.62 5.12 -2.21
C PHE A 47 -9.58 4.29 -2.94
N TYR A 48 -8.96 3.38 -2.20
CA TYR A 48 -8.00 2.41 -2.68
C TYR A 48 -8.31 1.03 -2.08
N ASP A 49 -8.56 0.06 -2.95
CA ASP A 49 -8.83 -1.32 -2.56
C ASP A 49 -7.53 -2.11 -2.53
N VAL A 50 -7.15 -2.61 -1.35
CA VAL A 50 -5.97 -3.49 -1.21
C VAL A 50 -6.40 -4.94 -1.32
N THR A 51 -7.43 -5.33 -0.57
CA THR A 51 -8.05 -6.65 -0.65
C THR A 51 -9.56 -6.52 -0.61
N ARG A 52 -10.28 -7.65 -0.63
CA ARG A 52 -11.74 -7.65 -0.41
C ARG A 52 -12.16 -7.11 0.97
N LYS A 53 -11.24 -7.07 1.94
CA LYS A 53 -11.52 -6.63 3.31
C LYS A 53 -10.78 -5.34 3.69
N ILE A 54 -9.62 -5.09 3.10
CA ILE A 54 -8.77 -3.94 3.41
C ILE A 54 -9.00 -2.87 2.36
N ARG A 55 -9.51 -1.72 2.80
CA ARG A 55 -9.83 -0.57 1.95
C ARG A 55 -9.46 0.70 2.68
N LEU A 56 -8.87 1.64 1.95
CA LEU A 56 -8.61 3.00 2.43
C LEU A 56 -9.54 3.98 1.72
N PHE A 57 -10.14 4.89 2.46
CA PHE A 57 -10.86 6.04 1.96
C PHE A 57 -10.11 7.30 2.37
N ARG A 58 -9.82 8.16 1.39
CA ARG A 58 -9.28 9.50 1.61
C ARG A 58 -10.39 10.51 1.42
N LEU A 59 -10.71 11.25 2.47
CA LEU A 59 -11.70 12.32 2.49
C LEU A 59 -10.97 13.65 2.62
N VAL A 60 -11.24 14.58 1.71
CA VAL A 60 -10.69 15.95 1.75
C VAL A 60 -11.82 16.94 1.95
N HIS A 61 -11.75 17.73 3.01
CA HIS A 61 -12.75 18.74 3.36
C HIS A 61 -12.10 19.93 4.08
N ASN A 62 -12.32 21.15 3.61
CA ASN A 62 -11.77 22.39 4.20
C ASN A 62 -10.26 22.28 4.50
N GLU A 63 -9.47 21.86 3.51
CA GLU A 63 -8.01 21.64 3.59
C GLU A 63 -7.58 20.54 4.60
N CYS A 64 -8.52 19.93 5.32
CA CYS A 64 -8.25 18.76 6.16
C CYS A 64 -8.32 17.48 5.33
N VAL A 65 -7.40 16.56 5.61
CA VAL A 65 -7.36 15.23 5.01
C VAL A 65 -7.60 14.19 6.08
N TYR A 66 -8.57 13.31 5.83
CA TYR A 66 -8.90 12.18 6.67
C TYR A 66 -8.70 10.88 5.91
N PHE A 67 -8.21 9.88 6.60
CA PHE A 67 -8.01 8.52 6.11
C PHE A 67 -8.86 7.57 6.93
N CYS A 68 -9.88 6.99 6.32
CA CYS A 68 -10.71 5.97 6.95
C CYS A 68 -10.32 4.60 6.38
N VAL A 69 -9.87 3.69 7.23
CA VAL A 69 -9.44 2.35 6.84
C VAL A 69 -10.37 1.29 7.40
N PHE A 70 -10.73 0.33 6.57
CA PHE A 70 -11.47 -0.87 6.97
C PHE A 70 -10.54 -2.07 6.97
N GLY A 71 -10.78 -3.01 7.89
CA GLY A 71 -10.18 -4.35 7.84
C GLY A 71 -8.73 -4.45 8.31
N LEU A 72 -8.18 -3.39 8.94
CA LEU A 72 -6.93 -3.46 9.70
C LEU A 72 -7.22 -3.70 11.18
N PRO A 73 -6.32 -4.40 11.90
CA PRO A 73 -6.37 -4.46 13.36
C PRO A 73 -6.07 -3.08 13.95
N LYS A 74 -6.20 -2.96 15.27
CA LYS A 74 -5.78 -1.75 15.97
C LYS A 74 -4.26 -1.59 15.81
N LEU A 75 -3.80 -0.39 15.49
CA LEU A 75 -2.39 -0.08 15.38
C LEU A 75 -1.81 0.26 16.76
N GLU A 76 -0.59 -0.18 17.02
CA GLU A 76 0.18 0.24 18.19
C GLU A 76 0.90 1.57 17.95
N GLU A 77 1.45 1.73 16.74
CA GLU A 77 2.12 2.94 16.28
C GLU A 77 1.45 3.50 15.03
N LEU A 78 1.41 4.83 14.93
CA LEU A 78 0.86 5.52 13.78
C LEU A 78 1.98 5.95 12.82
N PRO A 79 1.74 5.94 11.51
CA PRO A 79 2.61 6.59 10.53
C PRO A 79 2.85 8.07 10.86
N THR A 80 3.99 8.61 10.43
CA THR A 80 4.37 10.00 10.69
C THR A 80 3.28 10.97 10.23
N GLY A 81 2.88 11.91 11.09
CA GLY A 81 1.92 12.96 10.71
C GLY A 81 0.46 12.53 10.63
N LEU A 82 0.12 11.34 11.15
CA LEU A 82 -1.25 10.87 11.31
C LEU A 82 -1.64 10.80 12.80
N ASP A 83 -2.78 11.41 13.14
CA ASP A 83 -3.39 11.32 14.46
C ASP A 83 -4.67 10.48 14.41
N GLU A 84 -4.94 9.69 15.46
CA GLU A 84 -6.23 9.04 15.62
C GLU A 84 -7.38 10.07 15.62
N HIS A 85 -8.45 9.72 14.91
CA HIS A 85 -9.65 10.54 14.84
C HIS A 85 -10.88 9.67 15.12
N PRO A 86 -11.90 10.17 15.83
CA PRO A 86 -13.13 9.42 16.01
C PRO A 86 -13.82 9.15 14.67
N LEU A 87 -14.35 7.94 14.52
CA LEU A 87 -15.28 7.64 13.43
C LEU A 87 -16.61 8.34 13.72
N THR A 88 -16.98 9.27 12.85
CA THR A 88 -18.25 10.01 12.94
C THR A 88 -19.29 9.44 11.97
N PRO A 89 -20.59 9.75 12.15
CA PRO A 89 -21.61 9.44 11.17
C PRO A 89 -21.22 9.92 9.77
N GLY A 90 -20.84 11.18 9.60
CA GLY A 90 -20.51 11.75 8.29
C GLY A 90 -19.40 10.99 7.56
N ILE A 91 -18.30 10.68 8.26
CA ILE A 91 -17.18 9.91 7.68
C ILE A 91 -17.64 8.51 7.28
N LEU A 92 -18.31 7.78 8.19
CA LEU A 92 -18.79 6.42 7.91
C LEU A 92 -19.76 6.42 6.72
N GLN A 93 -20.71 7.35 6.69
CA GLN A 93 -21.70 7.43 5.62
C GLN A 93 -21.04 7.66 4.26
N SER A 94 -20.11 8.63 4.19
CA SER A 94 -19.36 8.91 2.98
C SER A 94 -18.60 7.68 2.48
N CYS A 95 -17.93 6.95 3.39
CA CYS A 95 -17.19 5.74 3.00
C CYS A 95 -18.12 4.61 2.54
N ILE A 96 -19.25 4.39 3.23
CA ILE A 96 -20.20 3.35 2.86
C ILE A 96 -20.78 3.61 1.47
N VAL A 97 -21.23 4.85 1.22
CA VAL A 97 -21.85 5.21 -0.05
C VAL A 97 -20.86 5.09 -1.20
N GLU A 98 -19.70 5.73 -1.07
CA GLU A 98 -18.70 5.81 -2.16
C GLU A 98 -18.02 4.45 -2.45
N GLY A 99 -17.75 3.65 -1.41
CA GLY A 99 -17.03 2.39 -1.55
C GLY A 99 -17.89 1.14 -1.60
N ASP A 100 -19.21 1.28 -1.73
CA ASP A 100 -20.17 0.19 -1.69
C ASP A 100 -19.95 -0.80 -0.52
N ILE A 101 -19.65 -0.27 0.67
CA ILE A 101 -19.42 -1.11 1.86
C ILE A 101 -20.72 -1.79 2.25
N GLN A 102 -20.64 -3.12 2.39
CA GLN A 102 -21.76 -3.97 2.77
C GLN A 102 -21.75 -4.25 4.28
N PRO A 103 -22.92 -4.54 4.90
CA PRO A 103 -22.98 -5.03 6.27
C PRO A 103 -22.11 -6.29 6.46
N ARG A 104 -21.63 -6.51 7.68
CA ARG A 104 -20.80 -7.68 7.99
C ARG A 104 -21.62 -8.95 7.77
N ARG A 105 -21.02 -9.96 7.15
CA ARG A 105 -21.67 -11.28 6.95
C ARG A 105 -22.02 -12.00 8.25
N THR A 106 -21.41 -11.60 9.37
CA THR A 106 -21.68 -12.16 10.70
C THR A 106 -22.87 -11.52 11.39
N VAL A 107 -23.40 -10.41 10.87
CA VAL A 107 -24.58 -9.72 11.41
C VAL A 107 -25.83 -10.47 10.99
N SER A 108 -26.71 -10.76 11.94
CA SER A 108 -28.01 -11.38 11.68
C SER A 108 -29.05 -10.33 11.26
N GLY A 109 -30.13 -10.77 10.62
CA GLY A 109 -31.26 -9.89 10.32
C GLY A 109 -31.92 -9.30 11.57
N TYR A 110 -31.84 -10.00 12.72
CA TYR A 110 -32.33 -9.51 14.01
C TYR A 110 -31.46 -8.39 14.58
N ASP A 111 -30.13 -8.48 14.46
CA ASP A 111 -29.24 -7.40 14.90
C ASP A 111 -29.53 -6.10 14.14
N ILE A 112 -29.84 -6.21 12.84
CA ILE A 112 -30.24 -5.06 12.02
C ILE A 112 -31.58 -4.52 12.52
N LYS A 113 -32.55 -5.40 12.74
CA LYS A 113 -33.88 -5.05 13.24
C LYS A 113 -33.81 -4.30 14.56
N ASP A 114 -33.05 -4.81 15.52
CA ASP A 114 -32.84 -4.18 16.83
C ASP A 114 -32.20 -2.78 16.70
N ALA A 115 -31.32 -2.58 15.72
CA ALA A 115 -30.65 -1.31 15.49
C ALA A 115 -31.49 -0.26 14.75
N ILE A 116 -32.38 -0.66 13.83
CA ILE A 116 -33.04 0.28 12.89
C ILE A 116 -34.57 0.24 12.85
N GLU A 117 -35.21 -0.73 13.50
CA GLU A 117 -36.67 -0.84 13.48
C GLU A 117 -37.33 0.20 14.39
N ILE A 118 -36.79 0.39 15.60
CA ILE A 118 -37.30 1.38 16.53
C ILE A 118 -36.89 2.77 16.06
N VAL A 119 -37.88 3.62 15.77
CA VAL A 119 -37.71 5.01 15.33
C VAL A 119 -37.60 5.92 16.57
N PRO A 120 -36.42 6.49 16.88
CA PRO A 120 -36.27 7.34 18.07
C PRO A 120 -36.99 8.67 17.90
N LEU A 121 -37.84 9.03 18.86
CA LEU A 121 -38.59 10.28 18.89
C LEU A 121 -38.09 11.17 20.03
N ASN A 122 -38.11 12.49 19.84
CA ASN A 122 -37.91 13.45 20.93
C ASN A 122 -39.20 13.64 21.76
N ASP A 123 -39.13 14.50 22.79
CA ASP A 123 -40.25 14.83 23.68
C ASP A 123 -41.49 15.40 22.96
N GLU A 124 -41.31 15.93 21.74
CA GLU A 124 -42.38 16.47 20.89
C GLU A 124 -42.90 15.43 19.88
N GLY A 125 -42.44 14.18 19.95
CA GLY A 125 -42.83 13.11 19.04
C GLY A 125 -42.19 13.20 17.64
N ARG A 126 -41.15 14.02 17.45
CA ARG A 126 -40.45 14.18 16.17
C ARG A 126 -39.28 13.20 16.06
N TYR A 127 -39.13 12.58 14.90
CA TYR A 127 -38.02 11.68 14.60
C TYR A 127 -36.68 12.43 14.61
N VAL A 128 -35.71 11.93 15.39
CA VAL A 128 -34.39 12.56 15.57
C VAL A 128 -33.24 11.80 14.91
N GLY A 129 -33.51 10.65 14.30
CA GLY A 129 -32.50 9.76 13.73
C GLY A 129 -32.06 8.65 14.68
N HIS A 130 -31.41 7.63 14.13
CA HIS A 130 -30.87 6.49 14.88
C HIS A 130 -29.51 6.82 15.51
N ASP A 131 -29.25 6.18 16.64
CA ASP A 131 -27.94 6.23 17.29
C ASP A 131 -26.84 5.67 16.38
N PHE A 132 -25.68 6.33 16.41
CA PHE A 132 -24.56 6.00 15.55
C PHE A 132 -23.95 4.63 15.87
N ALA A 133 -23.66 4.36 17.14
CA ALA A 133 -22.89 3.18 17.54
C ALA A 133 -23.57 1.84 17.16
N PRO A 134 -24.88 1.62 17.39
CA PRO A 134 -25.55 0.39 16.96
C PRO A 134 -25.50 0.18 15.45
N VAL A 135 -25.72 1.25 14.66
CA VAL A 135 -25.70 1.15 13.19
C VAL A 135 -24.27 0.95 12.67
N ALA A 136 -23.28 1.65 13.22
CA ALA A 136 -21.87 1.48 12.86
C ALA A 136 -21.38 0.04 13.09
N ALA A 137 -21.85 -0.60 14.17
CA ALA A 137 -21.56 -1.99 14.46
C ALA A 137 -22.15 -2.97 13.42
N LEU A 138 -23.06 -2.58 12.53
CA LEU A 138 -23.54 -3.47 11.47
C LEU A 138 -22.54 -3.58 10.30
N PHE A 139 -21.60 -2.64 10.19
CA PHE A 139 -20.59 -2.57 9.14
C PHE A 139 -19.22 -3.07 9.61
N PRO A 140 -18.30 -3.39 8.68
CA PRO A 140 -16.93 -3.73 9.04
C PRO A 140 -16.31 -2.62 9.90
N PRO A 141 -15.53 -2.96 10.94
CA PRO A 141 -14.90 -1.96 11.79
C PRO A 141 -13.98 -1.08 10.95
N ALA A 142 -13.99 0.21 11.27
CA ALA A 142 -13.16 1.22 10.62
C ALA A 142 -12.37 2.01 11.66
N ALA A 143 -11.13 2.33 11.31
CA ALA A 143 -10.32 3.30 12.03
C ALA A 143 -10.19 4.56 11.17
N VAL A 144 -10.16 5.73 11.81
CA VAL A 144 -10.00 7.00 11.12
C VAL A 144 -8.76 7.70 11.64
N PHE A 145 -7.98 8.24 10.71
CA PHE A 145 -6.82 9.05 10.99
C PHE A 145 -6.99 10.41 10.33
N LYS A 146 -6.50 11.46 10.98
CA LYS A 146 -6.43 12.79 10.42
C LYS A 146 -4.98 13.13 10.15
N ALA A 147 -4.67 13.65 8.97
CA ALA A 147 -3.36 14.19 8.69
C ALA A 147 -3.14 15.46 9.54
N SER A 148 -2.16 15.43 10.44
CA SER A 148 -1.78 16.55 11.31
C SER A 148 -0.63 17.37 10.72
N THR A 149 0.20 16.74 9.88
CA THR A 149 1.21 17.39 9.06
C THR A 149 0.99 17.09 7.58
N ASN A 150 1.65 17.87 6.71
CA ASN A 150 1.57 17.70 5.26
C ASN A 150 2.82 16.96 4.74
N GLU A 151 2.96 15.69 5.14
CA GLU A 151 4.00 14.81 4.60
C GLU A 151 3.73 14.44 3.13
N ASP A 152 4.77 14.33 2.33
CA ASP A 152 4.64 14.04 0.90
C ASP A 152 3.88 12.73 0.63
N PHE A 153 4.07 11.71 1.47
CA PHE A 153 3.41 10.42 1.31
C PHE A 153 1.88 10.49 1.57
N HIS A 154 1.37 11.50 2.30
CA HIS A 154 -0.07 11.71 2.51
C HIS A 154 -0.83 12.03 1.22
N SER A 155 -0.12 12.44 0.16
CA SER A 155 -0.71 12.66 -1.15
C SER A 155 -1.07 11.35 -1.87
N SER A 156 -0.50 10.21 -1.45
CA SER A 156 -0.67 8.89 -2.07
C SER A 156 -1.46 7.94 -1.18
N ASN A 157 -2.68 7.59 -1.59
CA ASN A 157 -3.51 6.60 -0.91
C ASN A 157 -2.76 5.26 -0.73
N LEU A 158 -2.00 4.85 -1.74
CA LEU A 158 -1.20 3.64 -1.73
C LEU A 158 -0.10 3.67 -0.66
N ARG A 159 0.64 4.78 -0.55
CA ARG A 159 1.71 4.89 0.46
C ARG A 159 1.12 4.91 1.86
N VAL A 160 0.04 5.67 2.08
CA VAL A 160 -0.65 5.73 3.38
C VAL A 160 -1.15 4.34 3.81
N ILE A 161 -1.86 3.61 2.94
CA ILE A 161 -2.34 2.27 3.32
C ILE A 161 -1.18 1.28 3.51
N SER A 162 -0.09 1.43 2.75
CA SER A 162 1.11 0.59 2.91
C SER A 162 1.79 0.84 4.26
N ALA A 163 1.89 2.09 4.70
CA ALA A 163 2.45 2.45 6.01
C ALA A 163 1.58 1.92 7.15
N LEU A 164 0.25 2.10 7.05
CA LEU A 164 -0.70 1.54 8.02
C LEU A 164 -0.61 0.01 8.10
N ILE A 165 -0.48 -0.67 6.96
CA ILE A 165 -0.32 -2.13 6.93
C ILE A 165 1.00 -2.55 7.59
N ALA A 166 2.10 -1.88 7.27
CA ALA A 166 3.41 -2.17 7.86
C ALA A 166 3.41 -1.97 9.39
N GLN A 167 2.74 -0.92 9.89
CA GLN A 167 2.61 -0.67 11.33
C GLN A 167 1.64 -1.63 12.04
N SER A 168 0.78 -2.32 11.28
CA SER A 168 -0.19 -3.30 11.80
C SER A 168 0.24 -4.75 11.59
N TYR A 169 1.53 -4.99 11.28
CA TYR A 169 2.01 -6.24 10.71
C TYR A 169 2.21 -7.39 11.71
N GLU A 170 1.87 -7.24 12.99
CA GLU A 170 2.15 -8.21 14.06
C GLU A 170 1.77 -9.67 13.70
N ASP A 171 0.60 -9.87 13.08
CA ASP A 171 0.09 -11.18 12.61
C ASP A 171 0.16 -11.34 11.08
N GLY A 172 1.17 -10.73 10.46
CA GLY A 172 1.40 -10.79 9.02
C GLY A 172 1.71 -12.21 8.50
N PRO A 173 1.58 -12.43 7.18
CA PRO A 173 1.83 -13.74 6.58
C PRO A 173 3.31 -14.15 6.58
N LEU A 174 4.22 -13.19 6.72
CA LEU A 174 5.66 -13.42 6.88
C LEU A 174 6.07 -13.05 8.31
N GLU A 175 7.10 -13.71 8.83
CA GLU A 175 7.64 -13.39 10.14
C GLU A 175 8.59 -12.19 10.03
N LEU A 176 8.10 -11.00 9.64
CA LEU A 176 8.91 -9.77 9.59
C LEU A 176 9.35 -9.36 11.01
N GLY A 177 10.64 -9.05 11.17
CA GLY A 177 11.14 -8.49 12.42
C GLY A 177 10.94 -6.97 12.50
N GLU A 178 11.12 -6.39 13.69
CA GLU A 178 11.03 -4.93 13.89
C GLU A 178 11.89 -4.13 12.92
N GLN A 179 13.10 -4.62 12.61
CA GLN A 179 13.99 -3.95 11.67
C GLN A 179 13.41 -3.93 10.25
N ASN A 180 12.78 -5.02 9.81
CA ASN A 180 12.11 -5.08 8.51
C ASN A 180 10.95 -4.09 8.45
N ILE A 181 10.13 -4.04 9.50
CA ILE A 181 9.00 -3.10 9.61
C ILE A 181 9.52 -1.67 9.56
N ARG A 182 10.57 -1.34 10.33
CA ARG A 182 11.20 -0.02 10.31
C ARG A 182 11.75 0.35 8.93
N SER A 183 12.42 -0.57 8.25
CA SER A 183 12.92 -0.33 6.89
C SER A 183 11.78 -0.14 5.89
N LEU A 184 10.69 -0.91 6.00
CA LEU A 184 9.49 -0.77 5.17
C LEU A 184 8.79 0.58 5.40
N VAL A 185 8.55 0.95 6.66
CA VAL A 185 7.96 2.25 7.00
C VAL A 185 8.85 3.39 6.51
N GLY A 186 10.18 3.29 6.72
CA GLY A 186 11.14 4.30 6.26
C GLY A 186 11.08 4.54 4.75
N ILE A 187 11.12 3.48 3.93
CA ILE A 187 11.01 3.63 2.47
C ILE A 187 9.61 4.07 2.04
N ILE A 188 8.55 3.64 2.73
CA ILE A 188 7.17 4.03 2.41
C ILE A 188 6.90 5.49 2.75
N GLU A 189 7.46 6.05 3.81
CA GLU A 189 7.23 7.44 4.21
C GLU A 189 8.23 8.40 3.56
N GLY A 190 9.51 8.05 3.52
CA GLY A 190 10.59 8.91 3.05
C GLY A 190 11.15 8.62 1.66
N GLY A 191 10.86 7.44 1.10
CA GLY A 191 11.41 7.00 -0.18
C GLY A 191 10.93 7.83 -1.37
N SER A 192 11.69 7.77 -2.45
CA SER A 192 11.41 8.41 -3.74
C SER A 192 9.98 8.11 -4.22
N PRO A 193 9.22 9.11 -4.73
CA PRO A 193 7.86 8.90 -5.23
C PRO A 193 7.79 8.00 -6.46
N HIS A 194 8.94 7.72 -7.09
CA HIS A 194 9.05 6.87 -8.27
C HIS A 194 9.16 5.38 -7.95
N ILE A 195 9.35 5.01 -6.68
CA ILE A 195 9.34 3.62 -6.24
C ILE A 195 7.94 3.04 -6.52
N PRO A 196 7.84 1.85 -7.14
CA PRO A 196 6.56 1.21 -7.39
C PRO A 196 6.05 0.58 -6.08
N PHE A 197 5.43 1.40 -5.23
CA PHE A 197 4.96 0.99 -3.90
C PHE A 197 3.92 -0.13 -3.95
N GLU A 198 3.26 -0.38 -5.09
CA GLU A 198 2.39 -1.54 -5.28
C GLU A 198 3.17 -2.86 -5.12
N ASN A 199 4.43 -2.91 -5.59
CA ASN A 199 5.30 -4.06 -5.42
C ASN A 199 5.62 -4.29 -3.93
N LEU A 200 5.93 -3.22 -3.19
CA LEU A 200 6.19 -3.32 -1.75
C LEU A 200 4.94 -3.81 -1.00
N LEU A 201 3.78 -3.22 -1.28
CA LEU A 201 2.50 -3.64 -0.70
C LEU A 201 2.18 -5.10 -1.01
N GLN A 202 2.30 -5.51 -2.27
CA GLN A 202 2.07 -6.90 -2.69
C GLN A 202 3.06 -7.87 -2.02
N GLY A 203 4.33 -7.46 -1.89
CA GLY A 203 5.35 -8.24 -1.21
C GLY A 203 5.01 -8.44 0.27
N MET A 204 4.63 -7.39 0.99
CA MET A 204 4.23 -7.47 2.41
C MET A 204 3.03 -8.40 2.61
N LEU A 205 2.08 -8.42 1.67
CA LEU A 205 0.90 -9.27 1.75
C LEU A 205 1.12 -10.70 1.23
N SER A 206 2.34 -11.02 0.79
CA SER A 206 2.65 -12.36 0.25
C SER A 206 2.86 -13.39 1.35
N ILE A 207 2.46 -14.63 1.08
CA ILE A 207 2.65 -15.77 1.99
C ILE A 207 4.04 -16.41 1.93
N TYR A 208 4.87 -16.01 0.96
CA TYR A 208 6.20 -16.55 0.77
C TYR A 208 7.23 -15.43 0.67
N TRP A 209 8.34 -15.57 1.40
CA TRP A 209 9.48 -14.65 1.32
C TRP A 209 10.01 -14.47 -0.10
N SER A 210 10.01 -15.54 -0.89
CA SER A 210 10.43 -15.50 -2.28
C SER A 210 9.59 -14.53 -3.10
N SER A 211 8.30 -14.35 -2.77
CA SER A 211 7.45 -13.38 -3.44
C SER A 211 7.81 -11.95 -3.04
N LEU A 212 8.00 -11.67 -1.74
CA LEU A 212 8.48 -10.35 -1.29
C LEU A 212 9.83 -9.98 -1.94
N PHE A 213 10.77 -10.93 -1.97
CA PHE A 213 12.04 -10.74 -2.67
C PHE A 213 11.85 -10.43 -4.17
N LEU A 214 10.96 -11.14 -4.86
CA LEU A 214 10.70 -10.89 -6.28
C LEU A 214 10.07 -9.52 -6.53
N GLU A 215 9.18 -9.06 -5.65
CA GLU A 215 8.60 -7.72 -5.79
C GLU A 215 9.66 -6.63 -5.59
N LEU A 216 10.53 -6.76 -4.58
CA LEU A 216 11.67 -5.84 -4.38
C LEU A 216 12.65 -5.89 -5.57
N TYR A 217 12.94 -7.07 -6.09
CA TYR A 217 13.79 -7.23 -7.27
C TYR A 217 13.19 -6.54 -8.50
N ARG A 218 11.87 -6.63 -8.71
CA ARG A 218 11.19 -5.95 -9.83
C ARG A 218 11.30 -4.43 -9.76
N CYS A 219 11.31 -3.85 -8.55
CA CYS A 219 11.63 -2.43 -8.39
C CYS A 219 13.01 -2.12 -9.00
N ILE A 220 14.02 -2.92 -8.69
CA ILE A 220 15.37 -2.73 -9.26
C ILE A 220 15.38 -2.99 -10.78
N GLU A 221 14.68 -4.03 -11.24
CA GLU A 221 14.58 -4.40 -12.66
C GLU A 221 14.02 -3.26 -13.53
N GLN A 222 13.07 -2.49 -12.99
CA GLN A 222 12.50 -1.33 -13.68
C GLN A 222 13.57 -0.27 -14.05
N LEU A 223 14.66 -0.20 -13.29
CA LEU A 223 15.75 0.75 -13.50
C LEU A 223 16.85 0.23 -14.45
N TYR A 224 16.79 -1.01 -14.93
CA TYR A 224 17.88 -1.62 -15.73
C TYR A 224 18.27 -0.81 -16.97
N ALA A 225 17.31 -0.16 -17.60
CA ALA A 225 17.57 0.67 -18.78
C ALA A 225 18.16 2.04 -18.43
N ALA A 226 17.98 2.53 -17.21
CA ALA A 226 18.26 3.92 -16.85
C ALA A 226 19.72 4.32 -17.14
N PRO A 227 20.76 3.61 -16.67
CA PRO A 227 22.14 4.07 -16.88
C PRO A 227 22.52 4.17 -18.37
N ARG A 228 22.10 3.19 -19.18
CA ARG A 228 22.43 3.13 -20.61
C ARG A 228 21.68 4.18 -21.41
N ILE A 229 20.39 4.41 -21.12
CA ILE A 229 19.59 5.41 -21.85
C ILE A 229 19.97 6.83 -21.43
N ILE A 230 20.27 7.06 -20.15
CA ILE A 230 20.81 8.35 -19.67
C ILE A 230 22.11 8.68 -20.42
N LYS A 231 23.06 7.74 -20.48
CA LYS A 231 24.33 7.91 -21.19
C LYS A 231 24.14 8.10 -22.70
N LEU A 232 23.15 7.43 -23.28
CA LEU A 232 22.78 7.64 -24.68
C LEU A 232 22.30 9.09 -24.90
N CYS A 233 21.44 9.61 -24.02
CA CYS A 233 20.93 10.97 -24.09
C CYS A 233 22.00 12.06 -23.95
N GLU A 234 23.13 11.77 -23.31
CA GLU A 234 24.28 12.69 -23.25
C GLU A 234 24.89 12.94 -24.64
N HIS A 235 24.84 11.94 -25.53
CA HIS A 235 25.42 12.00 -26.88
C HIS A 235 24.35 12.20 -27.96
N TRP A 236 23.12 11.76 -27.69
CA TRP A 236 21.96 11.89 -28.55
C TRP A 236 20.77 12.41 -27.73
N PRO A 237 20.69 13.73 -27.52
CA PRO A 237 19.59 14.31 -26.75
C PRO A 237 18.23 13.98 -27.38
N SER A 238 17.29 13.54 -26.54
CA SER A 238 15.91 13.28 -26.93
C SER A 238 14.98 14.32 -26.31
N LYS A 239 13.88 14.60 -27.00
CA LYS A 239 12.77 15.39 -26.43
C LYS A 239 11.83 14.54 -25.58
N LEU A 240 11.92 13.21 -25.68
CA LEU A 240 11.11 12.31 -24.86
C LEU A 240 11.71 12.16 -23.47
N PRO A 241 10.87 12.00 -22.44
CA PRO A 241 11.30 11.48 -21.14
C PRO A 241 12.17 10.22 -21.29
N ILE A 242 13.19 10.08 -20.43
CA ILE A 242 14.19 9.00 -20.55
C ILE A 242 13.53 7.62 -20.50
N HIS A 243 12.59 7.40 -19.58
CA HIS A 243 11.82 6.16 -19.50
C HIS A 243 10.97 5.89 -20.76
N ASP A 244 10.34 6.91 -21.35
CA ASP A 244 9.56 6.72 -22.58
C ASP A 244 10.46 6.43 -23.79
N LEU A 245 11.65 7.03 -23.84
CA LEU A 245 12.66 6.68 -24.83
C LEU A 245 13.11 5.22 -24.66
N ALA A 246 13.36 4.77 -23.43
CA ALA A 246 13.71 3.38 -23.14
C ALA A 246 12.62 2.42 -23.64
N ARG A 247 11.36 2.72 -23.32
CA ARG A 247 10.19 1.97 -23.78
C ARG A 247 10.06 1.96 -25.30
N GLN A 248 10.32 3.08 -25.97
CA GLN A 248 10.25 3.16 -27.43
C GLN A 248 11.36 2.36 -28.10
N ILE A 249 12.59 2.42 -27.57
CA ILE A 249 13.73 1.64 -28.05
C ILE A 249 13.44 0.15 -27.92
N GLU A 250 12.92 -0.29 -26.78
CA GLU A 250 12.54 -1.68 -26.58
C GLU A 250 11.45 -2.12 -27.57
N LYS A 251 10.38 -1.33 -27.69
CA LYS A 251 9.26 -1.64 -28.60
C LYS A 251 9.67 -1.69 -30.07
N SER A 252 10.58 -0.80 -30.49
CA SER A 252 10.92 -0.62 -31.91
C SER A 252 12.10 -1.47 -32.35
N LEU A 253 13.08 -1.69 -31.47
CA LEU A 253 14.33 -2.39 -31.77
C LEU A 253 14.46 -3.74 -31.07
N GLY A 254 13.56 -4.05 -30.11
CA GLY A 254 13.69 -5.23 -29.25
C GLY A 254 14.88 -5.16 -28.30
N TRP A 255 15.51 -3.99 -28.17
CA TRP A 255 16.70 -3.83 -27.34
C TRP A 255 16.31 -3.78 -25.86
N ARG A 256 16.98 -4.62 -25.06
CA ARG A 256 16.91 -4.61 -23.60
C ARG A 256 18.33 -4.73 -23.03
N PRO A 257 18.64 -4.07 -21.91
CA PRO A 257 19.88 -4.32 -21.19
C PRO A 257 19.98 -5.79 -20.79
N LYS A 258 21.21 -6.31 -20.81
CA LYS A 258 21.50 -7.64 -20.29
C LYS A 258 21.38 -7.59 -18.76
N GLU A 259 20.53 -8.43 -18.17
CA GLU A 259 20.08 -8.30 -16.77
C GLU A 259 21.24 -8.33 -15.75
N ASP A 260 22.21 -9.23 -15.93
CA ASP A 260 23.37 -9.38 -15.04
C ASP A 260 24.28 -8.14 -15.04
N GLU A 261 24.59 -7.62 -16.22
CA GLU A 261 25.39 -6.39 -16.40
C GLU A 261 24.65 -5.14 -15.91
N ALA A 262 23.34 -5.06 -16.15
CA ALA A 262 22.52 -3.94 -15.71
C ALA A 262 22.43 -3.87 -14.19
N LEU A 263 22.18 -5.00 -13.54
CA LEU A 263 22.16 -5.08 -12.08
C LEU A 263 23.52 -4.73 -11.48
N ALA A 264 24.62 -5.30 -12.00
CA ALA A 264 25.96 -4.97 -11.52
C ALA A 264 26.29 -3.48 -11.67
N GLY A 265 25.90 -2.87 -12.79
CA GLY A 265 26.07 -1.43 -13.03
C GLY A 265 25.31 -0.57 -12.02
N LEU A 266 24.04 -0.88 -11.77
CA LEU A 266 23.23 -0.17 -10.76
C LEU A 266 23.85 -0.31 -9.36
N LEU A 267 24.20 -1.53 -8.96
CA LEU A 267 24.81 -1.78 -7.65
C LEU A 267 26.20 -1.14 -7.50
N ALA A 268 26.90 -0.82 -8.59
CA ALA A 268 28.16 -0.10 -8.55
C ALA A 268 27.97 1.42 -8.33
N GLU A 269 26.76 1.94 -8.56
CA GLU A 269 26.42 3.32 -8.24
C GLU A 269 25.97 3.49 -6.80
N CYS A 270 25.65 2.41 -6.08
CA CYS A 270 25.33 2.43 -4.65
C CYS A 270 26.55 2.75 -3.77
N ASP A 271 26.29 3.26 -2.57
CA ASP A 271 27.28 3.57 -1.56
C ASP A 271 27.92 2.27 -1.06
N THR A 272 29.23 2.33 -0.80
CA THR A 272 30.03 1.17 -0.42
C THR A 272 29.41 0.43 0.78
N SER A 273 28.94 1.16 1.79
CA SER A 273 28.32 0.57 2.98
C SER A 273 27.04 -0.19 2.67
N THR A 274 26.22 0.29 1.73
CA THR A 274 24.99 -0.39 1.33
C THR A 274 25.31 -1.70 0.60
N VAL A 275 26.30 -1.66 -0.31
CA VAL A 275 26.74 -2.85 -1.05
C VAL A 275 27.39 -3.87 -0.11
N GLU A 276 28.20 -3.45 0.85
CA GLU A 276 28.83 -4.33 1.86
C GLU A 276 27.80 -4.98 2.78
N ALA A 277 26.81 -4.22 3.24
CA ALA A 277 25.70 -4.74 4.04
C ALA A 277 24.90 -5.78 3.25
N ALA A 278 24.61 -5.50 1.97
CA ALA A 278 23.94 -6.45 1.10
C ALA A 278 24.80 -7.69 0.79
N CYS A 279 26.11 -7.54 0.56
CA CYS A 279 27.02 -8.67 0.41
C CYS A 279 26.98 -9.59 1.64
N SER A 280 26.99 -8.99 2.84
CA SER A 280 26.86 -9.74 4.10
C SER A 280 25.53 -10.49 4.18
N ALA A 281 24.41 -9.82 3.88
CA ALA A 281 23.08 -10.44 3.90
C ALA A 281 22.93 -11.60 2.91
N PHE A 282 23.55 -11.51 1.74
CA PHE A 282 23.54 -12.54 0.71
C PHE A 282 24.65 -13.60 0.87
N ASN A 283 25.44 -13.53 1.96
CA ASN A 283 26.60 -14.39 2.18
C ASN A 283 27.59 -14.41 1.00
N VAL A 284 27.80 -13.25 0.38
CA VAL A 284 28.80 -13.04 -0.65
C VAL A 284 30.14 -12.86 0.05
N LEU A 285 30.90 -13.95 0.15
CA LEU A 285 32.22 -13.95 0.79
C LEU A 285 33.16 -12.93 0.13
N GLU A 286 33.99 -12.27 0.95
CA GLU A 286 35.11 -11.49 0.45
C GLU A 286 36.18 -12.41 -0.16
N ALA A 287 36.60 -12.06 -1.37
CA ALA A 287 37.68 -12.63 -2.18
C ALA A 287 37.41 -13.94 -2.95
N ASP A 288 37.28 -13.77 -4.27
CA ASP A 288 38.06 -14.58 -5.22
C ASP A 288 39.53 -14.16 -5.00
N GLU A 289 40.44 -15.07 -4.69
CA GLU A 289 41.88 -14.76 -4.45
C GLU A 289 42.53 -14.00 -5.62
N ASP A 290 41.89 -14.04 -6.79
CA ASP A 290 42.31 -13.40 -8.04
C ASP A 290 41.82 -11.94 -8.24
N GLN A 291 41.03 -11.35 -7.33
CA GLN A 291 40.49 -9.95 -7.43
C GLN A 291 39.74 -9.60 -8.74
N LYS A 292 39.32 -10.59 -9.55
CA LYS A 292 38.76 -10.34 -10.89
C LYS A 292 37.36 -9.70 -10.93
N SER A 293 36.62 -9.71 -9.82
CA SER A 293 35.26 -9.16 -9.75
C SER A 293 35.11 -8.18 -8.59
N THR A 294 34.37 -7.11 -8.81
CA THR A 294 33.98 -6.12 -7.79
C THR A 294 32.91 -6.68 -6.84
N PRO A 295 32.74 -6.11 -5.63
CA PRO A 295 31.65 -6.50 -4.73
C PRO A 295 30.26 -6.43 -5.40
N SER A 296 29.99 -5.36 -6.16
CA SER A 296 28.72 -5.16 -6.87
C SER A 296 28.46 -6.24 -7.93
N GLU A 297 29.48 -6.69 -8.66
CA GLU A 297 29.35 -7.79 -9.64
C GLU A 297 29.06 -9.13 -8.95
N ARG A 298 29.74 -9.43 -7.84
CA ARG A 298 29.50 -10.66 -7.07
C ARG A 298 28.10 -10.68 -6.45
N LEU A 299 27.67 -9.55 -5.90
CA LEU A 299 26.33 -9.37 -5.36
C LEU A 299 25.26 -9.50 -6.44
N ALA A 300 25.42 -8.81 -7.58
CA ALA A 300 24.51 -8.90 -8.72
C ALA A 300 24.32 -10.35 -9.18
N LYS A 301 25.44 -11.09 -9.34
CA LYS A 301 25.41 -12.51 -9.71
C LYS A 301 24.62 -13.36 -8.71
N THR A 302 24.76 -13.07 -7.41
CA THR A 302 24.10 -13.81 -6.33
C THR A 302 22.60 -13.51 -6.26
N ILE A 303 22.22 -12.23 -6.33
CA ILE A 303 20.81 -11.80 -6.43
C ILE A 303 20.16 -12.42 -7.67
N TYR A 304 20.84 -12.34 -8.82
CA TYR A 304 20.34 -12.89 -10.07
C TYR A 304 20.16 -14.41 -10.02
N LYS A 305 21.11 -15.13 -9.42
CA LYS A 305 21.01 -16.57 -9.19
C LYS A 305 19.82 -16.90 -8.29
N LEU A 306 19.62 -16.15 -7.20
CA LEU A 306 18.48 -16.34 -6.31
C LEU A 306 17.16 -16.12 -7.05
N ARG A 307 17.02 -15.02 -7.79
CA ARG A 307 15.85 -14.73 -8.64
C ARG A 307 15.57 -15.87 -9.61
N ASN A 308 16.57 -16.34 -10.34
CA ASN A 308 16.42 -17.46 -11.27
C ASN A 308 16.03 -18.76 -10.57
N SER A 309 16.50 -19.00 -9.34
CA SER A 309 16.11 -20.19 -8.57
C SER A 309 14.63 -20.19 -8.16
N ILE A 310 14.02 -19.00 -8.06
CA ILE A 310 12.61 -18.82 -7.70
C ILE A 310 11.71 -18.89 -8.95
N VAL A 311 12.10 -18.22 -10.04
CA VAL A 311 11.24 -18.09 -11.23
C VAL A 311 11.35 -19.25 -12.23
N HIS A 312 12.45 -20.01 -12.23
CA HIS A 312 12.67 -21.08 -13.20
C HIS A 312 12.54 -22.47 -12.59
N PHE A 313 11.41 -23.12 -12.85
CA PHE A 313 11.13 -24.52 -12.50
C PHE A 313 11.76 -25.52 -13.47
N ARG A 314 13.06 -25.36 -13.79
CA ARG A 314 13.77 -26.31 -14.64
C ARG A 314 14.27 -27.48 -13.80
N PRO A 315 14.39 -28.71 -14.36
CA PRO A 315 14.92 -29.86 -13.63
C PRO A 315 16.30 -29.65 -13.01
N ALA A 316 17.13 -28.80 -13.63
CA ALA A 316 18.47 -28.46 -13.15
C ALA A 316 18.48 -27.34 -12.09
N THR A 317 17.36 -26.65 -11.87
CA THR A 317 17.25 -25.57 -10.89
C THR A 317 16.89 -26.15 -9.53
N LYS A 318 17.82 -26.12 -8.58
CA LYS A 318 17.53 -26.44 -7.20
C LYS A 318 16.98 -25.19 -6.52
N VAL A 319 15.77 -25.26 -5.98
CA VAL A 319 15.23 -24.19 -5.12
C VAL A 319 16.07 -24.15 -3.85
N GLU A 320 16.79 -23.05 -3.64
CA GLU A 320 17.51 -22.83 -2.39
C GLU A 320 16.48 -22.58 -1.27
N LYS A 321 16.45 -23.47 -0.28
CA LYS A 321 15.67 -23.25 0.94
C LYS A 321 16.48 -22.31 1.85
N LYS A 322 15.86 -21.21 2.24
CA LYS A 322 16.40 -20.25 3.22
C LYS A 322 15.44 -20.18 4.41
N GLY A 323 15.99 -20.04 5.61
CA GLY A 323 15.19 -19.83 6.82
C GLY A 323 14.71 -18.38 6.95
N ASP A 324 13.77 -18.13 7.87
CA ASP A 324 13.19 -16.80 8.08
C ASP A 324 14.26 -15.76 8.45
N ALA A 325 15.24 -16.13 9.29
CA ALA A 325 16.35 -15.25 9.66
C ALA A 325 17.19 -14.79 8.45
N GLU A 326 17.46 -15.68 7.49
CA GLU A 326 18.16 -15.33 6.25
C GLU A 326 17.30 -14.40 5.38
N TRP A 327 16.00 -14.68 5.30
CA TRP A 327 15.08 -13.86 4.51
C TRP A 327 14.91 -12.46 5.07
N ARG A 328 14.90 -12.28 6.40
CA ARG A 328 14.85 -10.96 7.03
C ARG A 328 16.04 -10.10 6.61
N VAL A 329 17.25 -10.61 6.72
CA VAL A 329 18.45 -9.83 6.36
C VAL A 329 18.52 -9.56 4.86
N ILE A 330 18.10 -10.51 4.02
CA ILE A 330 17.97 -10.30 2.56
C ILE A 330 16.93 -9.22 2.26
N THR A 331 15.80 -9.22 2.95
CA THR A 331 14.71 -8.26 2.76
C THR A 331 15.18 -6.84 3.07
N ASP A 332 15.85 -6.64 4.22
CA ASP A 332 16.40 -5.32 4.58
C ASP A 332 17.44 -4.83 3.57
N ALA A 333 18.35 -5.71 3.15
CA ALA A 333 19.33 -5.40 2.13
C ALA A 333 18.67 -4.97 0.81
N MET A 334 17.63 -5.69 0.37
CA MET A 334 16.90 -5.36 -0.85
C MET A 334 16.10 -4.05 -0.72
N ILE A 335 15.49 -3.77 0.42
CA ILE A 335 14.80 -2.48 0.67
C ILE A 335 15.79 -1.32 0.56
N ASN A 336 16.94 -1.41 1.23
CA ASN A 336 17.96 -0.36 1.20
C ASN A 336 18.52 -0.13 -0.21
N LEU A 337 18.74 -1.22 -0.98
CA LEU A 337 19.16 -1.11 -2.37
C LEU A 337 18.09 -0.43 -3.24
N VAL A 338 16.81 -0.77 -3.05
CA VAL A 338 15.71 -0.12 -3.77
C VAL A 338 15.68 1.38 -3.44
N ASP A 339 15.68 1.74 -2.16
CA ASP A 339 15.61 3.13 -1.72
C ASP A 339 16.73 3.98 -2.34
N GLU A 340 17.96 3.49 -2.21
CA GLU A 340 19.13 4.22 -2.70
C GLU A 340 19.17 4.35 -4.23
N LEU A 341 18.83 3.28 -4.95
CA LEU A 341 18.80 3.31 -6.41
C LEU A 341 17.73 4.27 -6.93
N TYR A 342 16.55 4.31 -6.29
CA TYR A 342 15.50 5.25 -6.68
C TYR A 342 15.79 6.69 -6.25
N ALA A 343 16.56 6.91 -5.18
CA ALA A 343 17.09 8.24 -4.85
C ALA A 343 18.06 8.74 -5.92
N LYS A 344 18.91 7.86 -6.48
CA LYS A 344 19.91 8.21 -7.52
C LYS A 344 19.31 8.33 -8.92
N HIS A 345 18.37 7.46 -9.28
CA HIS A 345 17.87 7.34 -10.65
C HIS A 345 16.41 7.77 -10.85
N GLY A 346 15.57 7.77 -9.81
CA GLY A 346 14.12 7.92 -9.94
C GLY A 346 13.72 9.16 -10.75
N GLU A 347 14.12 10.34 -10.28
CA GLU A 347 13.77 11.62 -10.93
C GLU A 347 14.35 11.75 -12.35
N ARG A 348 15.57 11.23 -12.56
CA ARG A 348 16.23 11.30 -13.86
C ARG A 348 15.56 10.38 -14.88
N PHE A 349 15.12 9.20 -14.44
CA PHE A 349 14.57 8.18 -15.32
C PHE A 349 13.07 8.38 -15.57
N PHE A 350 12.32 8.79 -14.54
CA PHE A 350 10.89 9.09 -14.58
C PHE A 350 10.62 10.59 -14.39
N PRO A 351 11.18 11.48 -15.23
CA PRO A 351 10.96 12.89 -15.03
C PRO A 351 9.46 13.19 -15.17
N PRO A 352 8.94 14.17 -14.40
CA PRO A 352 7.56 14.59 -14.56
C PRO A 352 7.32 15.00 -16.02
N LEU A 353 6.15 14.64 -16.54
CA LEU A 353 5.70 15.14 -17.83
C LEU A 353 5.74 16.67 -17.75
N ALA A 354 6.51 17.32 -18.64
CA ALA A 354 6.51 18.77 -18.73
C ALA A 354 5.06 19.23 -18.88
N ALA A 355 4.60 20.03 -17.92
CA ALA A 355 3.22 20.50 -17.80
C ALA A 355 2.77 21.31 -19.02
#